data_AF-A0A0R3L318-F1
#
_entry.id   AF-A0A0R3L318-F1
#
_cell.length_a   1.000
_cell.length_b   1.000
_cell.length_c   1.000
_cell.angle_alpha   90.00
_cell.angle_beta   90.00
_cell.angle_gamma   90.00
#
_symmetry.space_group_name_H-M   'P 1'
#
loop_
_entity.id
_entity.type
_entity.pdbx_description
1 polymer ?
#
loop_
_entity_poly.entity_id
_entity_poly.type
_entity_poly.pdbx_seq_one_letter_code
_entity_poly.pdbx_strand_id
1 'polypeptide(L)'
;MAKERASSAASKQSHEIAEAVRNVEIADTEAWRDLDSLSSNTLVEAVEVFGDEIRFDGTRFEGPINVHVTLQYAKDVTLSETFPGRFEARWEGDAPSIDRVLVDTSSFTR
;
A
#
# COMPACT_ATOMS: atom_id res chain seq x y z
N MET A 1 7.91 -26.85 22.26
CA MET A 1 6.95 -25.74 22.39
C MET A 1 7.47 -24.39 21.83
N ALA A 2 8.35 -24.38 20.82
CA ALA A 2 8.87 -23.14 20.24
C ALA A 2 8.16 -22.71 18.93
N LYS A 3 7.51 -23.65 18.23
CA LYS A 3 6.92 -23.43 16.89
C LYS A 3 5.60 -22.64 16.92
N GLU A 4 4.81 -22.74 17.99
CA GLU A 4 3.52 -22.05 18.14
C GLU A 4 3.65 -20.55 18.40
N ARG A 5 4.67 -20.12 19.17
CA ARG A 5 4.87 -18.71 19.52
C ARG A 5 5.40 -17.85 18.36
N ALA A 6 6.18 -18.44 17.46
CA ALA A 6 6.71 -17.75 16.29
C ALA A 6 5.61 -17.44 15.27
N SER A 7 4.64 -18.36 15.10
CA SER A 7 3.51 -18.19 14.19
C SER A 7 2.55 -17.07 14.62
N SER A 8 2.35 -16.88 15.93
CA SER A 8 1.47 -15.83 16.45
C SER A 8 2.11 -14.44 16.47
N ALA A 9 3.45 -14.37 16.55
CA ALA A 9 4.19 -13.11 16.55
C ALA A 9 4.30 -12.54 15.13
N ALA A 10 4.63 -13.39 14.14
CA ALA A 10 4.68 -12.99 12.74
C ALA A 10 3.33 -12.49 12.23
N SER A 11 2.22 -13.15 12.60
CA SER A 11 0.88 -12.69 12.23
C SER A 11 0.50 -11.35 12.88
N LYS A 12 0.94 -11.11 14.12
CA LYS A 12 0.77 -9.81 14.79
C LYS A 12 1.57 -8.70 14.11
N GLN A 13 2.82 -8.96 13.74
CA GLN A 13 3.67 -8.02 13.02
C GLN A 13 3.09 -7.69 11.64
N SER A 14 2.70 -8.69 10.85
CA SER A 14 2.06 -8.47 9.55
C SER A 14 0.76 -7.65 9.69
N HIS A 15 -0.01 -7.86 10.75
CA HIS A 15 -1.22 -7.07 11.01
C HIS A 15 -0.88 -5.61 11.35
N GLU A 16 0.09 -5.35 12.23
CA GLU A 16 0.52 -3.99 12.59
C GLU A 16 1.08 -3.22 11.37
N ILE A 17 1.85 -3.91 10.51
CA ILE A 17 2.36 -3.35 9.26
C ILE A 17 1.20 -3.05 8.31
N ALA A 18 0.28 -4.00 8.11
CA ALA A 18 -0.85 -3.81 7.22
C ALA A 18 -1.74 -2.64 7.67
N GLU A 19 -1.98 -2.48 8.96
CA GLU A 19 -2.70 -1.33 9.51
C GLU A 19 -1.96 -0.02 9.24
N ALA A 20 -0.63 0.01 9.44
CA ALA A 20 0.16 1.22 9.16
C ALA A 20 0.13 1.61 7.68
N VAL A 21 0.28 0.65 6.77
CA VAL A 21 0.23 0.89 5.32
C VAL A 21 -1.17 1.33 4.86
N ARG A 22 -2.24 0.76 5.43
CA ARG A 22 -3.64 1.16 5.13
C ARG A 22 -3.94 2.61 5.51
N ASN A 23 -3.26 3.13 6.53
CA ASN A 23 -3.45 4.49 7.05
C ASN A 23 -2.46 5.51 6.47
N VAL A 24 -1.63 5.12 5.49
CA VAL A 24 -0.75 6.06 4.79
C VAL A 24 -1.57 7.06 3.99
N GLU A 25 -1.23 8.33 4.13
CA GLU A 25 -1.68 9.37 3.22
C GLU A 25 -0.96 9.20 1.88
N ILE A 26 -1.62 8.57 0.90
CA ILE A 26 -1.01 8.28 -0.40
C ILE A 26 -0.53 9.56 -1.08
N ALA A 27 -1.22 10.69 -0.87
CA ALA A 27 -0.85 12.00 -1.41
C ALA A 27 0.57 12.46 -1.01
N ASP A 28 1.09 11.95 0.11
CA ASP A 28 2.44 12.25 0.62
C ASP A 28 3.53 11.28 0.11
N THR A 29 3.16 10.32 -0.75
CA THR A 29 4.05 9.26 -1.26
C THR A 29 4.37 9.40 -2.74
N GLU A 30 5.35 8.64 -3.24
CA GLU A 30 5.67 8.61 -4.66
C GLU A 30 4.53 8.07 -5.53
N ALA A 31 3.70 7.16 -5.02
CA ALA A 31 2.54 6.63 -5.73
C ALA A 31 1.57 7.73 -6.17
N TRP A 32 1.48 8.85 -5.44
CA TRP A 32 0.59 9.95 -5.83
C TRP A 32 0.99 10.57 -7.17
N ARG A 33 2.28 10.66 -7.48
CA ARG A 33 2.74 11.26 -8.75
C ARG A 33 2.20 10.49 -9.95
N ASP A 34 2.15 9.17 -9.84
CA ASP A 34 1.65 8.31 -10.90
C ASP A 34 0.12 8.36 -10.97
N LEU A 35 -0.58 8.39 -9.83
CA LEU A 35 -2.05 8.42 -9.75
C LEU A 35 -2.68 9.77 -10.14
N ASP A 36 -2.06 10.89 -9.74
CA ASP A 36 -2.50 12.25 -10.09
C ASP A 36 -2.35 12.52 -11.60
N SER A 37 -1.45 11.79 -12.27
CA SER A 37 -1.29 11.90 -13.72
C SER A 37 -2.47 11.32 -14.53
N LEU A 38 -3.29 10.47 -13.91
CA LEU A 38 -4.39 9.76 -14.57
C LEU A 38 -5.63 10.64 -14.78
N SER A 39 -5.90 11.56 -13.85
CA SER A 39 -7.05 12.46 -13.86
C SER A 39 -6.78 13.67 -12.97
N SER A 40 -7.32 14.83 -13.35
CA SER A 40 -7.24 16.06 -12.54
C SER A 40 -8.00 16.00 -11.21
N ASN A 41 -8.74 14.92 -10.96
CA ASN A 41 -9.52 14.70 -9.73
C ASN A 41 -9.47 13.21 -9.36
N THR A 42 -8.27 12.65 -9.24
CA THR A 42 -8.09 11.30 -8.69
C THR A 42 -8.41 11.29 -7.19
N LEU A 43 -9.27 10.37 -6.78
CA LEU A 43 -9.60 10.12 -5.37
C LEU A 43 -9.08 8.73 -4.98
N VAL A 44 -8.22 8.65 -3.98
CA VAL A 44 -7.82 7.37 -3.37
C VAL A 44 -8.89 6.95 -2.38
N GLU A 45 -9.45 5.75 -2.57
CA GLU A 45 -10.52 5.22 -1.73
C GLU A 45 -9.98 4.32 -0.62
N ALA A 46 -9.06 3.43 -0.98
CA ALA A 46 -8.50 2.46 -0.05
C ALA A 46 -7.16 1.93 -0.54
N VAL A 47 -6.34 1.49 0.42
CA VAL A 47 -5.15 0.68 0.19
C VAL A 47 -5.42 -0.71 0.74
N GLU A 48 -5.41 -1.72 -0.10
CA GLU A 48 -5.48 -3.13 0.29
C GLU A 48 -4.05 -3.68 0.42
N VAL A 49 -3.78 -4.38 1.52
CA VAL A 49 -2.46 -4.93 1.84
C VAL A 49 -2.58 -6.44 2.00
N PHE A 50 -1.73 -7.17 1.30
CA PHE A 50 -1.66 -8.63 1.39
C PHE A 50 -0.70 -9.04 2.51
N GLY A 51 -1.21 -9.03 3.75
CA GLY A 51 -0.40 -9.23 4.97
C GLY A 51 0.39 -10.54 5.00
N ASP A 52 -0.14 -11.60 4.39
CA ASP A 52 0.51 -12.91 4.28
C ASP A 52 1.67 -12.94 3.26
N GLU A 53 1.76 -11.91 2.41
CA GLU A 53 2.80 -11.76 1.38
C GLU A 53 3.90 -10.77 1.77
N ILE A 54 3.85 -10.22 3.00
CA ILE A 54 4.88 -9.34 3.52
C ILE A 54 6.18 -10.12 3.70
N ARG A 55 7.25 -9.63 3.08
CA ARG A 55 8.61 -10.17 3.21
C ARG A 55 9.39 -9.35 4.23
N PHE A 56 10.12 -10.06 5.09
CA PHE A 56 10.93 -9.46 6.14
C PHE A 56 12.42 -9.70 5.85
N ASP A 57 13.22 -8.63 5.96
CA ASP A 57 14.68 -8.67 5.91
C ASP A 57 15.25 -7.85 7.09
N GLY A 58 15.44 -8.53 8.22
CA GLY A 58 15.89 -7.90 9.48
C GLY A 58 14.89 -6.87 9.99
N THR A 59 15.27 -5.58 9.96
CA THR A 59 14.40 -4.46 10.36
C THR A 59 13.58 -3.89 9.21
N ARG A 60 13.80 -4.36 7.97
CA ARG A 60 13.09 -3.90 6.78
C ARG A 60 12.03 -4.90 6.38
N PHE A 61 10.98 -4.41 5.74
CA PHE A 61 9.93 -5.24 5.21
C PHE A 61 9.25 -4.55 4.01
N GLU A 62 8.77 -5.37 3.10
CA GLU A 62 8.10 -4.95 1.88
C GLU A 62 6.93 -5.88 1.59
N GLY A 63 5.95 -5.42 0.84
CA GLY A 63 4.83 -6.26 0.45
C GLY A 63 4.03 -5.67 -0.69
N PRO A 64 3.25 -6.52 -1.39
CA PRO A 64 2.36 -6.05 -2.43
C PRO A 64 1.15 -5.33 -1.82
N ILE A 65 0.61 -4.38 -2.58
CA ILE A 65 -0.63 -3.67 -2.27
C ILE A 65 -1.50 -3.54 -3.52
N ASN A 66 -2.78 -3.25 -3.30
CA ASN A 66 -3.66 -2.67 -4.29
C ASN A 66 -4.08 -1.29 -3.83
N VAL A 67 -4.07 -0.31 -4.73
CA VAL A 67 -4.61 1.02 -4.49
C VAL A 67 -5.89 1.16 -5.28
N HIS A 68 -7.01 1.31 -4.56
CA HIS A 68 -8.32 1.53 -5.16
C HIS A 68 -8.54 3.02 -5.31
N VAL A 69 -8.87 3.45 -6.53
CA VAL A 69 -9.07 4.85 -6.85
C VAL A 69 -10.35 5.06 -7.64
N THR A 70 -10.95 6.23 -7.47
CA THR A 70 -11.96 6.76 -8.36
C THR A 70 -11.34 7.90 -9.18
N LEU A 71 -11.37 7.75 -10.50
CA LEU A 71 -10.88 8.72 -11.49
C LEU A 71 -12.07 9.50 -12.03
N GLN A 72 -11.99 10.83 -12.11
CA GLN A 72 -13.05 11.67 -12.68
C GLN A 72 -12.57 12.31 -14.00
N TYR A 73 -13.12 11.86 -15.13
CA TYR A 73 -12.73 12.34 -16.47
C TYR A 73 -13.55 13.55 -16.92
N ALA A 74 -14.80 13.60 -16.49
CA ALA A 74 -15.71 14.69 -16.74
C ALA A 74 -16.65 14.84 -15.54
N LYS A 75 -17.42 15.93 -15.50
CA LYS A 75 -18.31 16.24 -14.38
C LYS A 75 -19.19 15.05 -13.95
N ASP A 76 -19.68 14.28 -14.91
CA ASP A 76 -20.61 13.17 -14.69
C ASP A 76 -20.03 11.80 -15.10
N VAL A 77 -18.70 11.70 -15.28
CA VAL A 77 -18.02 10.47 -15.68
C VAL A 77 -16.93 10.13 -14.67
N THR A 78 -17.23 9.15 -13.82
CA THR A 78 -16.29 8.56 -12.87
C THR A 78 -16.01 7.11 -13.24
N LEU A 79 -14.78 6.67 -12.98
CA LEU A 79 -14.33 5.30 -13.21
C LEU A 79 -13.59 4.82 -11.97
N SER A 80 -14.02 3.70 -11.40
CA SER A 80 -13.31 3.03 -10.32
C SER A 80 -12.27 2.09 -10.90
N GLU A 81 -11.01 2.27 -10.51
CA GLU A 81 -9.89 1.46 -10.96
C GLU A 81 -9.10 0.93 -9.76
N THR A 82 -8.35 -0.14 -10.00
CA THR A 82 -7.44 -0.71 -9.00
C THR A 82 -6.07 -0.88 -9.61
N PHE A 83 -5.07 -0.33 -8.93
CA PHE A 83 -3.69 -0.38 -9.38
C PHE A 83 -2.84 -1.22 -8.43
N PRO A 84 -2.14 -2.25 -8.94
CA PRO A 84 -1.22 -3.02 -8.13
C PRO A 84 -0.01 -2.15 -7.77
N GLY A 85 0.57 -2.40 -6.61
CA GLY A 85 1.70 -1.64 -6.12
C GLY A 85 2.53 -2.43 -5.12
N ARG A 86 3.48 -1.73 -4.50
CA ARG A 86 4.24 -2.25 -3.37
C ARG A 86 4.55 -1.14 -2.37
N PHE A 87 4.75 -1.54 -1.12
CA PHE A 87 5.31 -0.66 -0.10
C PHE A 87 6.70 -1.15 0.33
N GLU A 88 7.54 -0.22 0.76
CA GLU A 88 8.82 -0.46 1.41
C GLU A 88 8.80 0.25 2.76
N ALA A 89 9.21 -0.45 3.81
CA ALA A 89 9.09 0.05 5.18
C ALA A 89 10.15 -0.58 6.10
N ARG A 90 10.24 -0.02 7.31
CA ARG A 90 11.16 -0.48 8.34
C ARG A 90 10.61 -0.25 9.74
N TRP A 91 11.12 -1.00 10.71
CA TRP A 91 10.84 -0.75 12.12
C TRP A 91 11.65 0.46 12.60
N GLU A 92 10.97 1.47 13.13
CA GLU A 92 11.55 2.55 13.92
C GLU A 92 11.14 2.39 15.39
N GLY A 93 12.01 1.73 16.16
CA GLY A 93 11.65 1.29 17.52
C GLY A 93 10.59 0.19 17.46
N ASP A 94 9.43 0.45 18.06
CA ASP A 94 8.31 -0.49 18.14
C ASP A 94 7.20 -0.24 17.10
N ALA A 95 7.38 0.74 16.19
CA ALA A 95 6.39 1.12 15.20
C ALA A 95 6.93 0.94 13.77
N PRO A 96 6.08 0.53 12.81
CA PRO A 96 6.46 0.50 11.40
C PRO A 96 6.49 1.94 10.85
N SER A 97 7.58 2.30 10.18
CA SER A 97 7.74 3.51 9.38
C SER A 97 7.67 3.14 7.91
N ILE A 98 6.72 3.71 7.19
CA ILE A 98 6.59 3.48 5.73
C ILE A 98 7.56 4.42 5.02
N ASP A 99 8.54 3.84 4.35
CA ASP A 99 9.57 4.62 3.64
C ASP A 99 9.06 5.04 2.26
N ARG A 100 8.37 4.13 1.55
CA ARG A 100 7.91 4.35 0.16
C ARG A 100 6.63 3.58 -0.14
N VAL A 101 5.82 4.15 -1.02
CA VAL A 101 4.71 3.46 -1.67
C VAL A 101 4.80 3.71 -3.17
N LEU A 102 4.71 2.64 -3.95
CA LEU A 102 4.82 2.66 -5.41
C LEU A 102 3.60 1.95 -6.01
N VAL A 103 3.15 2.43 -7.15
CA VAL A 103 1.99 1.92 -7.87
C VAL A 103 2.31 1.77 -9.35
N ASP A 104 1.79 0.72 -9.98
CA ASP A 104 1.93 0.48 -11.41
C ASP A 104 0.65 0.90 -12.13
N THR A 105 0.71 2.04 -12.80
CA THR A 105 -0.39 2.58 -13.61
C THR A 105 -0.29 2.23 -15.09
N SER A 106 0.67 1.38 -15.48
CA SER A 106 0.89 1.00 -16.89
C SER A 106 -0.29 0.25 -17.52
N SER A 107 -1.17 -0.33 -16.70
CA SER A 107 -2.43 -0.92 -17.13
C SER A 107 -3.38 0.12 -17.75
N PHE A 108 -3.25 1.40 -17.37
CA PHE A 108 -4.12 2.49 -17.78
C PHE A 108 -3.65 3.23 -19.04
N THR A 109 -2.33 3.40 -19.22
CA THR A 109 -1.75 4.25 -20.28
C THR A 109 -1.56 3.54 -21.63
N ARG A 110 -2.48 2.66 -22.05
CA ARG A 110 -2.38 1.97 -23.36
C ARG A 110 -2.97 2.76 -24.52
#